data_AF-A0A256W414-F1
#
_entry.id   AF-A0A256W414-F1
#
_cell.length_a   1.000
_cell.length_b   1.000
_cell.length_c   1.000
_cell.angle_alpha   90.00
_cell.angle_beta   90.00
_cell.angle_gamma   90.00
#
_symmetry.space_group_name_H-M   'P 1'
#
loop_
_entity.id
_entity.type
_entity.pdbx_description
1 polymer ?
#
loop_
_entity_poly.entity_id
_entity_poly.type
_entity_poly.pdbx_seq_one_letter_code
_entity_poly.pdbx_strand_id
1 'polypeptide(L)'
;MITSVKSKRYRIAAEVLYNYRAEEFSDRLLLKTLFGLTSVENTELQMLIKYAFCLEDYKPEYLFNPRQEIFWSNNLDFGFNFNMRFLEQFEANAGYTLSIWGDNSWNYGIFNMKMSYHF
;
A
#
# COMPACT_ATOMS: atom_id res chain seq x y z
N MET A 1 -0.09 -10.89 8.76
CA MET A 1 0.96 -11.91 8.51
C MET A 1 1.79 -11.46 7.31
N ILE A 2 3.12 -11.53 7.40
CA ILE A 2 4.04 -11.13 6.32
C ILE A 2 4.89 -12.34 5.95
N THR A 3 4.94 -12.64 4.65
CA THR A 3 5.80 -13.68 4.08
C THR A 3 6.69 -13.02 3.03
N SER A 4 8.01 -13.18 3.13
CA SER A 4 8.94 -12.56 2.17
C SER A 4 10.08 -13.48 1.78
N VAL A 5 10.44 -13.44 0.50
CA VAL A 5 11.63 -14.07 -0.07
C VAL A 5 12.53 -12.97 -0.60
N LYS A 6 13.79 -12.93 -0.18
CA LYS A 6 14.77 -11.93 -0.62
C LYS A 6 16.05 -12.60 -1.12
N SER A 7 16.50 -12.17 -2.29
CA SER A 7 17.80 -12.45 -2.89
C SER A 7 18.63 -11.16 -2.94
N LYS A 8 19.89 -11.23 -3.39
CA LYS A 8 20.77 -10.05 -3.51
C LYS A 8 20.20 -8.95 -4.40
N ARG A 9 19.41 -9.31 -5.43
CA ARG A 9 18.88 -8.37 -6.43
C ARG A 9 17.36 -8.22 -6.43
N TYR A 10 16.65 -9.15 -5.81
CA TYR A 10 15.19 -9.23 -5.90
C TYR A 10 14.58 -9.49 -4.54
N ARG A 11 13.40 -8.92 -4.31
CA ARG A 11 12.58 -9.19 -3.14
C ARG A 11 11.14 -9.41 -3.59
N ILE A 12 10.51 -10.45 -3.07
CA ILE A 12 9.07 -10.63 -3.20
C ILE A 12 8.52 -10.74 -1.80
N ALA A 13 7.52 -9.93 -1.47
CA ALA A 13 6.84 -10.00 -0.19
C ALA A 13 5.33 -9.96 -0.39
N ALA A 14 4.62 -10.75 0.40
CA ALA A 14 3.18 -10.70 0.51
C ALA A 14 2.83 -10.42 1.98
N GLU A 15 1.89 -9.52 2.18
CA GLU A 15 1.41 -9.09 3.48
C GLU A 15 -0.12 -9.14 3.46
N VAL A 16 -0.68 -9.84 4.45
CA VAL A 16 -2.11 -9.86 4.72
C VAL A 16 -2.33 -9.15 6.04
N LEU A 17 -3.12 -8.08 6.00
CA LEU A 17 -3.43 -7.27 7.17
C LEU A 17 -4.94 -7.16 7.33
N TYR A 18 -5.45 -7.62 8.46
CA TYR A 18 -6.82 -7.33 8.87
C TYR A 18 -6.81 -5.97 9.57
N ASN A 19 -7.65 -5.05 9.08
CA ASN A 19 -7.74 -3.70 9.58
C ASN A 19 -9.13 -3.52 10.20
N TYR A 20 -9.20 -3.70 11.53
CA TYR A 20 -10.38 -3.37 12.32
C TYR A 20 -10.60 -1.86 12.28
N ARG A 21 -11.78 -1.43 11.87
CA ARG A 21 -12.16 -0.01 11.81
C ARG A 21 -13.41 0.20 12.65
N ALA A 22 -13.49 1.37 13.27
CA ALA A 22 -14.61 1.74 14.14
C ALA A 22 -15.60 2.65 13.38
N GLU A 23 -16.76 2.86 14.01
CA GLU A 23 -17.81 3.79 13.57
C GLU A 23 -18.46 3.38 12.24
N GLU A 24 -18.46 4.27 11.24
CA GLU A 24 -19.10 4.07 9.95
C GLU A 24 -18.18 3.33 8.95
N PHE A 25 -16.93 3.04 9.31
CA PHE A 25 -16.01 2.35 8.42
C PHE A 25 -16.11 0.84 8.56
N SER A 26 -16.42 0.17 7.46
CA SER A 26 -16.38 -1.30 7.39
C SER A 26 -15.02 -1.89 7.76
N ASP A 27 -15.01 -3.05 8.39
CA ASP A 27 -13.76 -3.81 8.49
C ASP A 27 -13.22 -4.16 7.10
N ARG A 28 -11.89 -4.17 6.97
CA ARG A 28 -11.24 -4.53 5.71
C ARG A 28 -10.08 -5.50 5.88
N LEU A 29 -9.93 -6.38 4.90
CA LEU A 29 -8.77 -7.20 4.70
C LEU A 29 -7.90 -6.59 3.60
N LEU A 30 -6.64 -6.31 3.91
CA LEU A 30 -5.67 -5.75 3.00
C LEU A 30 -4.70 -6.84 2.56
N LEU A 31 -4.68 -7.12 1.26
CA LEU A 31 -3.68 -7.95 0.61
C LEU A 31 -2.66 -7.02 -0.06
N LYS A 32 -1.39 -7.20 0.26
CA LYS A 32 -0.32 -6.35 -0.26
C LYS A 32 0.80 -7.22 -0.79
N THR A 33 1.11 -7.05 -2.06
CA THR A 33 2.20 -7.74 -2.75
C THR A 33 3.24 -6.70 -3.15
N LEU A 34 4.50 -7.00 -2.86
CA LEU A 34 5.64 -6.13 -3.10
C LEU A 34 6.68 -6.88 -3.92
N PHE A 35 7.15 -6.25 -4.99
CA PHE A 35 8.24 -6.72 -5.83
C PHE A 35 9.37 -5.69 -5.80
N GLY A 36 10.47 -6.01 -5.12
CA GLY A 36 11.65 -5.18 -5.00
C GLY A 36 12.76 -5.59 -5.97
N LEU A 37 13.43 -4.60 -6.53
CA LEU A 37 14.62 -4.75 -7.36
C LEU A 37 15.73 -3.83 -6.85
N THR A 38 16.92 -4.41 -6.68
CA THR A 38 18.12 -3.72 -6.22
C THR A 38 19.17 -3.82 -7.32
N SER A 39 19.57 -2.66 -7.86
CA SER A 39 20.64 -2.53 -8.86
C SER A 39 21.94 -1.99 -8.23
N VAL A 40 21.80 -1.02 -7.33
CA VAL A 40 22.90 -0.42 -6.57
C VAL A 40 22.76 -0.80 -5.10
N GLU A 41 23.88 -1.03 -4.42
CA GLU A 41 23.88 -1.30 -2.98
C GLU A 41 23.11 -0.22 -2.22
N ASN A 42 22.42 -0.63 -1.15
CA ASN A 42 21.63 0.25 -0.30
C ASN A 42 20.47 0.99 -0.99
N THR A 43 20.08 0.59 -2.21
CA THR A 43 18.89 1.10 -2.88
C THR A 43 17.93 -0.04 -3.27
N GLU A 44 16.63 0.23 -3.23
CA GLU A 44 15.62 -0.73 -3.64
C GLU A 44 14.44 0.00 -4.28
N LEU A 45 14.22 -0.25 -5.57
CA LEU A 45 12.99 0.13 -6.26
C LEU A 45 11.96 -0.97 -6.03
N GLN A 46 10.79 -0.62 -5.53
CA GLN A 46 9.72 -1.55 -5.22
C GLN A 46 8.48 -1.19 -6.03
N MET A 47 7.87 -2.19 -6.63
CA MET A 47 6.51 -2.14 -7.13
C MET A 47 5.59 -2.69 -6.05
N LEU A 48 4.45 -2.03 -5.86
CA LEU A 48 3.45 -2.34 -4.84
C LEU A 48 2.11 -2.58 -5.52
N ILE A 49 1.48 -3.71 -5.22
CA ILE A 49 0.09 -4.00 -5.56
C ILE A 49 -0.64 -4.20 -4.24
N LYS A 50 -1.69 -3.43 -3.99
CA LYS A 50 -2.48 -3.54 -2.75
C LYS A 50 -3.95 -3.69 -3.12
N TYR A 51 -4.57 -4.75 -2.63
CA TYR A 51 -6.00 -4.97 -2.73
C TYR A 51 -6.64 -4.82 -1.36
N ALA A 52 -7.62 -3.93 -1.26
CA ALA A 52 -8.45 -3.77 -0.08
C ALA A 52 -9.80 -4.45 -0.32
N PHE A 53 -10.14 -5.39 0.55
CA PHE A 53 -11.41 -6.10 0.54
C PHE A 53 -12.23 -5.70 1.76
N CYS A 54 -13.41 -5.13 1.53
CA CYS A 54 -14.41 -4.85 2.54
C CYS A 54 -15.06 -6.16 3.00
N LEU A 55 -15.12 -6.39 4.30
CA LEU A 55 -15.69 -7.62 4.88
C LEU A 55 -17.19 -7.52 5.16
N GLU A 56 -17.76 -6.31 5.05
CA GLU A 56 -19.19 -6.07 5.19
C GLU A 56 -19.88 -5.97 3.84
N ASP A 57 -21.17 -6.32 3.80
CA ASP A 57 -22.00 -6.18 2.63
C ASP A 57 -22.14 -4.71 2.21
N TYR A 58 -22.13 -4.48 0.89
CA TYR A 58 -22.30 -3.16 0.33
C TYR A 58 -23.67 -2.58 0.69
N LYS A 59 -23.67 -1.42 1.34
CA LYS A 59 -24.88 -0.67 1.67
C LYS A 59 -25.15 0.37 0.57
N PRO A 60 -26.27 0.27 -0.19
CA PRO A 60 -26.55 1.14 -1.33
C PRO A 60 -26.75 2.62 -0.98
N GLU A 61 -26.96 2.92 0.30
CA GLU A 61 -27.04 4.27 0.86
C GLU A 61 -25.69 5.01 0.85
N TYR A 62 -24.57 4.31 0.68
CA TYR A 62 -23.23 4.87 0.49
C TYR A 62 -22.83 4.86 -0.98
N LEU A 63 -23.73 5.38 -1.81
CA LEU A 63 -23.57 5.54 -3.25
C LEU A 63 -22.29 6.32 -3.58
N PHE A 64 -21.64 5.97 -4.70
CA PHE A 64 -20.46 6.64 -5.25
C PHE A 64 -20.56 8.17 -5.11
N ASN A 65 -19.71 8.76 -4.27
CA ASN A 65 -19.58 10.20 -4.12
C ASN A 65 -18.11 10.61 -4.24
N PRO A 66 -17.67 11.24 -5.35
CA PRO A 66 -16.26 11.57 -5.58
C PRO A 66 -15.69 12.61 -4.62
N ARG A 67 -16.53 13.22 -3.75
CA ARG A 67 -16.12 14.21 -2.74
C ARG A 67 -16.00 13.64 -1.33
N GLN A 68 -16.32 12.36 -1.14
CA GLN A 68 -16.27 11.70 0.17
C GLN A 68 -15.38 10.46 0.11
N GLU A 69 -14.70 10.15 1.20
CA GLU A 69 -14.08 8.84 1.36
C GLU A 69 -15.17 7.78 1.44
N ILE A 70 -15.03 6.71 0.66
CA ILE A 70 -16.02 5.65 0.63
C ILE A 70 -15.75 4.70 1.79
N PHE A 71 -16.70 4.68 2.71
CA PHE A 71 -16.69 3.87 3.92
C PHE A 71 -16.74 2.35 3.63
N TRP A 72 -17.32 1.94 2.49
CA TRP A 72 -17.39 0.56 1.97
C TRP A 72 -16.89 0.50 0.52
N SER A 73 -15.62 0.20 0.31
CA SER A 73 -15.08 0.03 -1.05
C SER A 73 -14.03 -1.07 -1.13
N ASN A 74 -14.10 -1.82 -2.23
CA ASN A 74 -13.05 -2.73 -2.64
C ASN A 74 -12.14 -1.98 -3.62
N ASN A 75 -10.88 -1.79 -3.27
CA ASN A 75 -9.96 -0.99 -4.09
C ASN A 75 -8.71 -1.78 -4.43
N LEU A 76 -8.25 -1.60 -5.67
CA LEU A 76 -6.94 -2.07 -6.11
C LEU A 76 -6.05 -0.85 -6.34
N ASP A 77 -4.98 -0.79 -5.57
CA ASP A 77 -3.98 0.24 -5.63
C ASP A 77 -2.69 -0.32 -6.25
N PHE A 78 -2.06 0.50 -7.09
CA PHE A 78 -0.78 0.21 -7.70
C PHE A 78 0.19 1.35 -7.40
N GLY A 79 1.42 1.02 -7.02
CA GLY A 79 2.39 2.03 -6.65
C GLY A 79 3.84 1.62 -6.87
N PHE A 80 4.71 2.61 -6.75
CA PHE A 80 6.15 2.44 -6.74
C PHE A 80 6.73 3.11 -5.50
N ASN A 81 7.73 2.48 -4.90
CA ASN A 81 8.51 3.03 -3.81
C ASN A 81 9.99 2.96 -4.16
N PHE A 82 10.72 4.04 -3.94
CA PHE A 82 12.16 4.07 -3.96
C PHE A 82 12.67 4.16 -2.53
N ASN A 83 13.43 3.15 -2.12
CA ASN A 83 14.09 3.10 -0.83
C ASN A 83 15.58 3.33 -1.01
N MET A 84 16.15 4.14 -0.15
CA MET A 84 17.58 4.42 -0.09
C MET A 84 18.03 4.40 1.35
N ARG A 85 19.10 3.66 1.62
CA ARG A 85 19.79 3.66 2.91
C ARG A 85 21.09 4.43 2.75
N PHE A 86 21.19 5.59 3.39
CA PHE A 86 22.37 6.46 3.28
C PHE A 86 23.52 5.97 4.16
N LEU A 87 23.17 5.57 5.39
CA LEU A 87 24.03 5.01 6.42
C LEU A 87 23.28 3.85 7.06
N GLU A 88 23.95 3.00 7.84
CA GLU A 88 23.29 1.91 8.56
C GLU A 88 22.11 2.40 9.41
N GLN A 89 22.19 3.65 9.87
CA GLN A 89 21.22 4.30 10.73
C GLN A 89 20.15 5.11 9.96
N PHE A 90 20.34 5.43 8.68
CA PHE A 90 19.44 6.34 7.96
C PHE A 90 18.82 5.69 6.72
N GLU A 91 17.49 5.61 6.71
CA GLU A 91 16.70 5.09 5.60
C GLU A 91 15.67 6.13 5.15
N ALA A 92 15.65 6.42 3.86
CA ALA A 92 14.62 7.21 3.21
C ALA A 92 13.82 6.35 2.24
N ASN A 93 12.52 6.61 2.22
CA ASN A 93 11.56 6.02 1.31
C ASN A 93 10.74 7.15 0.68
N ALA A 94 10.66 7.15 -0.64
CA ALA A 94 9.74 7.99 -1.39
C ALA A 94 8.85 7.09 -2.24
N GLY A 95 7.56 7.36 -2.24
CA GLY A 95 6.57 6.48 -2.84
C GLY A 95 5.43 7.23 -3.49
N TYR A 96 4.86 6.61 -4.49
CA TYR A 96 3.63 7.06 -5.11
C TYR A 96 2.72 5.87 -5.36
N THR A 97 1.47 5.98 -4.91
CA THR A 97 0.45 4.94 -5.05
C THR A 97 -0.80 5.56 -5.65
N LEU A 98 -1.34 4.92 -6.67
CA LEU A 98 -2.56 5.30 -7.37
C LEU A 98 -3.61 4.20 -7.17
N SER A 99 -4.86 4.59 -6.93
CA SER A 99 -5.95 3.62 -7.04
C SER A 99 -6.30 3.43 -8.51
N ILE A 100 -6.25 2.19 -9.01
CA ILE A 100 -6.50 1.86 -10.42
C ILE A 100 -7.88 1.24 -10.63
N TRP A 101 -8.50 0.73 -9.58
CA TRP A 101 -9.83 0.13 -9.62
C TRP A 101 -10.49 0.21 -8.25
N GLY A 102 -11.81 0.28 -8.25
CA GLY A 102 -12.65 0.45 -7.07
C GLY A 102 -13.48 1.71 -7.13
N ASP A 103 -14.27 1.92 -6.09
CA ASP A 103 -15.13 3.10 -6.01
C ASP A 103 -14.26 4.33 -5.73
N ASN A 104 -14.52 5.44 -6.43
CA ASN A 104 -13.69 6.68 -6.40
C ASN A 104 -12.23 6.55 -6.86
N SER A 105 -11.82 5.46 -7.53
CA SER A 105 -10.43 5.22 -7.93
C SER A 105 -9.81 6.32 -8.82
N TRP A 106 -10.64 7.05 -9.57
CA TRP A 106 -10.21 8.01 -10.59
C TRP A 106 -9.59 9.30 -10.03
N ASN A 107 -9.72 9.56 -8.72
CA ASN A 107 -9.25 10.80 -8.08
C ASN A 107 -8.28 10.58 -6.91
N TYR A 108 -7.78 9.37 -6.69
CA TYR A 108 -7.00 9.04 -5.50
C TYR A 108 -5.56 8.63 -5.83
N GLY A 109 -4.62 9.55 -5.56
CA GLY A 109 -3.19 9.31 -5.61
C GLY A 109 -2.53 9.78 -4.31
N ILE A 110 -1.75 8.91 -3.68
CA ILE A 110 -0.99 9.22 -2.48
C ILE A 110 0.48 9.30 -2.83
N PHE A 111 1.09 10.44 -2.57
CA PHE A 111 2.54 10.57 -2.48
C PHE A 111 2.96 10.44 -1.03
N ASN A 112 3.89 9.53 -0.74
CA ASN A 112 4.41 9.29 0.61
C ASN A 112 5.92 9.50 0.63
N MET A 113 6.40 10.22 1.64
CA MET A 113 7.82 10.28 1.98
C MET A 113 7.98 9.89 3.43
N LYS A 114 8.97 9.03 3.70
CA LYS A 114 9.32 8.59 5.04
C LYS A 114 10.83 8.64 5.19
N MET A 115 11.29 9.24 6.27
CA MET A 115 12.68 9.18 6.70
C MET A 115 12.71 8.51 8.07
N SER A 116 13.58 7.53 8.23
CA SER A 116 13.70 6.72 9.44
C SER A 116 15.14 6.76 9.94
N TYR A 117 15.29 6.88 11.27
CA TYR A 117 16.55 6.73 11.97
C TYR A 117 16.51 5.47 12.83
N HIS A 118 17.55 4.64 12.76
CA HIS A 118 17.72 3.42 13.54
C HIS A 118 18.87 3.61 14.54
N PHE A 119 18.58 3.36 15.82
CA PHE A 119 19.56 3.34 16.92
C PHE A 119 20.22 1.97 17.04
#